data_AF-A0A969NES1-F1
#
_entry.id   AF-A0A969NES1-F1
#
_cell.length_a   1.000
_cell.length_b   1.000
_cell.length_c   1.000
_cell.angle_alpha   90.00
_cell.angle_beta   90.00
_cell.angle_gamma   90.00
#
_symmetry.space_group_name_H-M   'P 1'
#
loop_
_entity.id
_entity.type
_entity.pdbx_description
1 polymer ?
#
loop_
_entity_poly.entity_id
_entity_poly.type
_entity_poly.pdbx_seq_one_letter_code
_entity_poly.pdbx_strand_id
1 'polypeptide(L)'
;INGTELGYKTNLYLDKISGKFQFRIGNEIISQDYNQNDMGYLPYINEVSSFSRFDYNIFEPFWEVLSWKSSIEFRYSNLYEPQSFTDFRITLNSAALFSTQLSFAIGGFWRPLGNHDYYEAREPGRVFKKAESWSAWTKLGTDPRKMVSVNLMYKYWGNNTNLGMIWHTIGVAPLIRIQSRFQLGFNLFYDKFNNSIGHVYTINDSI
;
A
#
# COMPACT_ATOMS: atom_id res chain seq x y z
N ILE A 1 -42.92 2.32 12.61
CA ILE A 1 -41.87 1.32 12.89
C ILE A 1 -41.04 1.24 11.62
N ASN A 2 -40.00 2.07 11.49
CA ASN A 2 -39.12 2.00 10.32
C ASN A 2 -38.23 0.77 10.50
N GLY A 3 -38.29 -0.15 9.54
CA GLY A 3 -37.52 -1.37 9.54
C GLY A 3 -36.03 -1.02 9.62
N THR A 4 -35.30 -1.76 10.44
CA THR A 4 -33.84 -1.66 10.51
C THR A 4 -33.29 -1.98 9.12
N GLU A 5 -32.68 -0.99 8.46
CA GLU A 5 -31.92 -1.23 7.22
C GLU A 5 -30.71 -2.09 7.58
N LEU A 6 -30.73 -3.35 7.14
CA LEU A 6 -29.65 -4.30 7.37
C LEU A 6 -28.59 -4.09 6.30
N GLY A 7 -27.48 -3.46 6.68
CA GLY A 7 -26.31 -3.41 5.81
C GLY A 7 -25.65 -4.77 5.62
N TYR A 8 -24.93 -4.95 4.53
CA TYR A 8 -24.25 -6.19 4.19
C TYR A 8 -22.82 -5.94 3.72
N LYS A 9 -22.02 -7.00 3.84
CA LYS A 9 -20.66 -7.07 3.34
C LYS A 9 -20.47 -8.40 2.60
N THR A 10 -20.00 -8.32 1.37
CA THR A 10 -19.79 -9.49 0.50
C THR A 10 -18.37 -9.51 -0.02
N ASN A 11 -17.72 -10.67 0.08
CA ASN A 11 -16.39 -10.90 -0.44
C ASN A 11 -16.43 -12.13 -1.35
N LEU A 12 -16.01 -11.98 -2.61
CA LEU A 12 -15.92 -13.06 -3.58
C LEU A 12 -14.49 -13.13 -4.11
N TYR A 13 -13.90 -14.32 -4.11
CA TYR A 13 -12.51 -14.54 -4.52
C TYR A 13 -12.38 -15.77 -5.44
N LEU A 14 -11.50 -15.67 -6.44
CA LEU A 14 -11.03 -16.76 -7.27
C LEU A 14 -9.50 -16.83 -7.19
N ASP A 15 -8.99 -17.92 -6.65
CA ASP A 15 -7.58 -18.07 -6.30
C ASP A 15 -6.93 -19.27 -6.99
N LYS A 16 -5.71 -19.07 -7.49
CA LYS A 16 -4.73 -20.12 -7.77
C LYS A 16 -3.52 -19.90 -6.87
N ILE A 17 -3.35 -20.77 -5.88
CA ILE A 17 -2.32 -20.62 -4.83
C ILE A 17 -1.10 -21.54 -5.00
N SER A 18 -1.05 -22.36 -6.05
CA SER A 18 -0.02 -23.39 -6.24
C SER A 18 0.84 -23.14 -7.48
N GLY A 19 2.09 -23.63 -7.42
CA GLY A 19 3.09 -23.48 -8.47
C GLY A 19 3.78 -22.12 -8.48
N LYS A 20 4.61 -21.87 -9.50
CA LYS A 20 5.36 -20.62 -9.67
C LYS A 20 4.44 -19.44 -9.99
N PHE A 21 3.51 -19.64 -10.91
CA PHE A 21 2.52 -18.63 -11.27
C PHE A 21 1.23 -18.83 -10.47
N GLN A 22 0.90 -17.83 -9.65
CA GLN A 22 -0.26 -17.78 -8.78
C GLN A 22 -1.07 -16.53 -9.11
N PHE A 23 -2.35 -16.53 -8.81
CA PHE A 23 -3.18 -15.35 -8.96
C PHE A 23 -4.33 -15.35 -7.97
N ARG A 24 -4.86 -14.15 -7.72
CA ARG A 24 -6.08 -13.91 -6.95
C ARG A 24 -6.87 -12.82 -7.62
N ILE A 25 -8.14 -13.09 -7.93
CA ILE A 25 -9.09 -12.10 -8.42
C ILE A 25 -10.19 -12.00 -7.37
N GLY A 26 -10.56 -10.79 -6.98
CA GLY A 26 -11.53 -10.57 -5.93
C GLY A 26 -12.44 -9.38 -6.16
N ASN A 27 -13.62 -9.44 -5.57
CA ASN A 27 -14.56 -8.33 -5.45
C ASN A 27 -15.08 -8.27 -4.02
N GLU A 28 -15.02 -7.08 -3.44
CA GLU A 28 -15.42 -6.77 -2.06
C GLU A 28 -16.46 -5.66 -2.13
N ILE A 29 -17.62 -5.88 -1.50
CA ILE A 29 -18.74 -4.94 -1.47
C ILE A 29 -19.11 -4.68 -0.02
N ILE A 30 -19.20 -3.41 0.36
CA ILE A 30 -19.64 -2.93 1.67
C ILE A 30 -20.78 -1.94 1.41
N SER A 31 -21.98 -2.25 1.88
CA SER A 31 -23.12 -1.33 1.75
C SER A 31 -22.96 -0.11 2.66
N GLN A 32 -23.74 0.95 2.41
CA GLN A 32 -23.71 2.15 3.23
C GLN A 32 -24.16 1.89 4.68
N ASP A 33 -25.22 1.10 4.87
CA ASP A 33 -25.80 0.83 6.19
C ASP A 33 -25.08 -0.29 6.96
N TYR A 34 -23.92 -0.73 6.46
CA TYR A 34 -23.14 -1.77 7.11
C TYR A 34 -22.46 -1.20 8.37
N ASN A 35 -22.94 -1.63 9.54
CA ASN A 35 -22.35 -1.32 10.82
C ASN A 35 -21.82 -2.58 11.50
N GLN A 36 -20.51 -2.65 11.72
CA GLN A 36 -19.88 -3.71 12.49
C GLN A 36 -19.78 -3.25 13.96
N ASN A 37 -20.75 -3.66 14.79
CA ASN A 37 -20.97 -3.17 16.16
C ASN A 37 -19.75 -3.09 17.11
N ASP A 38 -19.94 -2.22 18.11
CA ASP A 38 -19.33 -1.90 19.41
C ASP A 38 -17.83 -1.75 19.62
N MET A 39 -16.93 -2.30 18.79
CA MET A 39 -15.50 -1.95 18.86
C MET A 39 -14.79 -1.95 17.49
N GLY A 40 -15.54 -2.08 16.40
CA GLY A 40 -14.99 -2.10 15.04
C GLY A 40 -14.80 -0.69 14.47
N TYR A 41 -13.56 -0.32 14.13
CA TYR A 41 -13.31 0.84 13.27
C TYR A 41 -13.49 0.44 11.80
N LEU A 42 -14.46 1.06 11.12
CA LEU A 42 -14.67 0.95 9.68
C LEU A 42 -14.20 2.24 9.01
N PRO A 43 -13.01 2.28 8.38
CA PRO A 43 -12.50 3.49 7.74
C PRO A 43 -13.30 3.89 6.50
N TYR A 44 -13.97 2.91 5.87
CA TYR A 44 -14.77 3.10 4.66
C TYR A 44 -16.08 2.30 4.79
N ILE A 45 -17.20 2.97 4.53
CA ILE A 45 -18.51 2.36 4.29
C ILE A 45 -18.82 2.51 2.80
N ASN A 46 -19.93 1.96 2.30
CA ASN A 46 -20.39 2.28 0.94
C ASN A 46 -19.30 2.14 -0.16
N GLU A 47 -18.61 1.01 -0.23
CA GLU A 47 -17.47 0.79 -1.14
C GLU A 47 -17.62 -0.53 -1.93
N VAL A 48 -17.27 -0.49 -3.21
CA VAL A 48 -16.99 -1.67 -4.03
C VAL A 48 -15.53 -1.63 -4.43
N SER A 49 -14.76 -2.67 -4.11
CA SER A 49 -13.36 -2.83 -4.49
C SER A 49 -13.18 -4.10 -5.30
N SER A 50 -12.73 -3.97 -6.54
CA SER A 50 -12.33 -5.09 -7.38
C SER A 50 -10.83 -5.12 -7.51
N PHE A 51 -10.22 -6.29 -7.37
CA PHE A 51 -8.78 -6.42 -7.52
C PHE A 51 -8.38 -7.69 -8.27
N SER A 52 -7.22 -7.61 -8.90
CA SER A 52 -6.57 -8.73 -9.56
C SER A 52 -5.09 -8.68 -9.24
N ARG A 53 -4.58 -9.74 -8.63
CA ARG A 53 -3.19 -9.90 -8.25
C ARG A 53 -2.61 -11.09 -8.98
N PHE A 54 -1.44 -10.90 -9.55
CA PHE A 54 -0.66 -11.94 -10.20
C PHE A 54 0.70 -12.03 -9.52
N ASP A 55 1.10 -13.25 -9.18
CA ASP A 55 2.34 -13.52 -8.48
C ASP A 55 3.18 -14.51 -9.30
N TYR A 56 4.49 -14.26 -9.33
CA TYR A 56 5.48 -15.19 -9.86
C TYR A 56 6.54 -15.45 -8.78
N ASN A 57 6.53 -16.68 -8.26
CA ASN A 57 7.34 -17.10 -7.12
C ASN A 57 8.26 -18.25 -7.52
N ILE A 58 9.56 -18.06 -7.35
CA ILE A 58 10.57 -19.11 -7.45
C ILE A 58 11.06 -19.42 -6.03
N PHE A 59 10.69 -20.60 -5.53
CA PHE A 59 11.06 -21.07 -4.18
C PHE A 59 12.34 -21.91 -4.16
N GLU A 60 12.70 -22.47 -5.30
CA GLU A 60 13.91 -23.29 -5.46
C GLU A 60 15.09 -22.40 -5.86
N PRO A 61 16.30 -22.65 -5.32
CA PRO A 61 17.48 -21.91 -5.71
C PRO A 61 17.78 -22.03 -7.20
N PHE A 62 18.15 -20.92 -7.83
CA PHE A 62 18.67 -20.88 -9.19
C PHE A 62 19.79 -19.85 -9.24
N TRP A 63 20.93 -20.19 -9.86
CA TRP A 63 22.12 -19.34 -9.79
C TRP A 63 22.47 -19.02 -8.31
N GLU A 64 22.83 -17.77 -8.04
CA GLU A 64 23.05 -17.19 -6.71
C GLU A 64 21.76 -16.70 -6.03
N VAL A 65 20.57 -17.01 -6.55
CA VAL A 65 19.28 -16.61 -5.96
C VAL A 65 18.66 -17.81 -5.25
N LEU A 66 18.47 -17.71 -3.93
CA LEU A 66 17.81 -18.74 -3.11
C LEU A 66 16.29 -18.73 -3.29
N SER A 67 15.70 -17.54 -3.38
CA SER A 67 14.28 -17.38 -3.67
C SER A 67 13.99 -16.03 -4.28
N TRP A 68 12.98 -15.98 -5.12
CA TRP A 68 12.49 -14.74 -5.72
C TRP A 68 10.96 -14.74 -5.72
N LYS A 69 10.37 -13.62 -5.30
CA LYS A 69 8.92 -13.41 -5.28
C LYS A 69 8.62 -12.08 -5.94
N SER A 70 7.72 -12.07 -6.91
CA SER A 70 7.23 -10.83 -7.51
C SER A 70 5.71 -10.86 -7.63
N SER A 71 5.10 -9.70 -7.43
CA SER A 71 3.66 -9.51 -7.49
C SER A 71 3.31 -8.22 -8.21
N ILE A 72 2.27 -8.26 -9.04
CA ILE A 72 1.56 -7.08 -9.53
C ILE A 72 0.10 -7.16 -9.08
N GLU A 73 -0.43 -6.07 -8.52
CA GLU A 73 -1.83 -5.96 -8.13
C GLU A 73 -2.46 -4.75 -8.80
N PHE A 74 -3.62 -4.95 -9.41
CA PHE A 74 -4.51 -3.91 -9.87
C PHE A 74 -5.70 -3.86 -8.91
N ARG A 75 -6.02 -2.68 -8.39
CA ARG A 75 -7.17 -2.46 -7.51
C ARG A 75 -7.95 -1.26 -7.98
N TYR A 76 -9.23 -1.45 -8.24
CA TYR A 76 -10.18 -0.42 -8.62
C TYR A 76 -11.28 -0.35 -7.56
N SER A 77 -11.48 0.82 -6.98
CA SER A 77 -12.52 1.09 -6.00
C SER A 77 -13.46 2.18 -6.49
N ASN A 78 -14.73 2.04 -6.13
CA ASN A 78 -15.80 3.00 -6.33
C ASN A 78 -16.74 2.98 -5.11
N LEU A 79 -17.54 4.03 -4.93
CA LEU A 79 -18.63 4.00 -3.96
C LEU A 79 -19.64 2.93 -4.35
N TYR A 80 -20.30 2.27 -3.41
CA TYR A 80 -21.35 1.29 -3.73
C TYR A 80 -22.58 2.01 -4.31
N GLU A 81 -23.01 3.10 -3.66
CA GLU A 81 -23.97 4.07 -4.17
C GLU A 81 -23.31 5.47 -4.14
N PRO A 82 -23.25 6.22 -5.25
CA PRO A 82 -23.88 6.01 -6.56
C PRO A 82 -22.93 5.39 -7.60
N GLN A 83 -21.99 4.50 -7.24
CA GLN A 83 -20.97 3.97 -8.18
C GLN A 83 -19.92 4.97 -8.66
N SER A 84 -19.68 6.04 -7.89
CA SER A 84 -18.64 7.02 -8.20
C SER A 84 -17.23 6.48 -7.95
N PHE A 85 -16.31 6.73 -8.88
CA PHE A 85 -14.90 6.34 -8.77
C PHE A 85 -14.20 6.92 -7.53
N THR A 86 -13.42 6.11 -6.81
CA THR A 86 -12.65 6.52 -5.63
C THR A 86 -11.14 6.32 -5.77
N ASP A 87 -10.65 5.15 -6.19
CA ASP A 87 -9.21 4.85 -6.32
C ASP A 87 -8.97 3.86 -7.45
N PHE A 88 -7.92 4.08 -8.24
CA PHE A 88 -7.35 3.04 -9.09
C PHE A 88 -5.86 2.98 -8.82
N ARG A 89 -5.39 1.82 -8.37
CA ARG A 89 -4.02 1.62 -7.91
C ARG A 89 -3.42 0.39 -8.53
N ILE A 90 -2.22 0.58 -9.07
CA ILE A 90 -1.35 -0.49 -9.54
C ILE A 90 -0.21 -0.60 -8.54
N THR A 91 -0.02 -1.77 -7.95
CA THR A 91 1.04 -2.03 -6.97
C THR A 91 1.98 -3.09 -7.51
N LEU A 92 3.28 -2.80 -7.47
CA LEU A 92 4.34 -3.72 -7.89
C LEU A 92 5.24 -4.02 -6.70
N ASN A 93 5.57 -5.28 -6.49
CA ASN A 93 6.55 -5.69 -5.50
C ASN A 93 7.42 -6.82 -6.07
N SER A 94 8.69 -6.84 -5.68
CA SER A 94 9.65 -7.86 -6.03
C SER A 94 10.67 -7.99 -4.91
N ALA A 95 10.95 -9.21 -4.47
CA ALA A 95 11.92 -9.49 -3.42
C ALA A 95 12.72 -10.74 -3.76
N ALA A 96 14.05 -10.63 -3.65
CA ALA A 96 14.99 -11.72 -3.87
C ALA A 96 15.86 -11.92 -2.62
N LEU A 97 16.11 -13.18 -2.30
CA LEU A 97 17.10 -13.61 -1.32
C LEU A 97 18.23 -14.32 -2.08
N PHE A 98 19.46 -13.90 -1.87
CA PHE A 98 20.64 -14.46 -2.53
C PHE A 98 21.33 -15.51 -1.66
N SER A 99 22.17 -16.35 -2.27
CA SER A 99 23.00 -17.39 -1.64
C SER A 99 23.86 -16.85 -0.49
N THR A 100 24.31 -15.61 -0.62
CA THR A 100 25.06 -14.84 0.39
C THR A 100 24.21 -14.36 1.58
N GLN A 101 22.91 -14.70 1.58
CA GLN A 101 21.89 -14.20 2.50
C GLN A 101 21.69 -12.67 2.42
N LEU A 102 22.15 -12.05 1.33
CA LEU A 102 21.74 -10.70 0.96
C LEU A 102 20.26 -10.73 0.57
N SER A 103 19.50 -9.75 1.04
CA SER A 103 18.11 -9.55 0.64
C SER A 103 17.98 -8.25 -0.14
N PHE A 104 17.25 -8.29 -1.24
CA PHE A 104 16.90 -7.11 -2.02
C PHE A 104 15.40 -7.12 -2.25
N ALA A 105 14.74 -6.00 -2.03
CA ALA A 105 13.33 -5.85 -2.36
C ALA A 105 13.08 -4.48 -2.95
N ILE A 106 12.24 -4.42 -3.97
CA ILE A 106 11.79 -3.20 -4.61
C ILE A 106 10.29 -3.28 -4.79
N GLY A 107 9.62 -2.16 -4.66
CA GLY A 107 8.21 -2.09 -4.93
C GLY A 107 7.74 -0.66 -5.03
N GLY A 108 6.44 -0.51 -5.14
CA GLY A 108 5.85 0.79 -5.36
C GLY A 108 4.39 0.67 -5.73
N PHE A 109 3.76 1.83 -5.87
CA PHE A 109 2.43 1.91 -6.44
C PHE A 109 2.34 3.10 -7.38
N TRP A 110 1.36 3.04 -8.26
CA TRP A 110 0.96 4.13 -9.13
C TRP A 110 -0.57 4.26 -9.09
N ARG A 111 -1.04 5.49 -8.97
CA ARG A 111 -2.45 5.87 -9.04
C ARG A 111 -2.66 6.82 -10.21
N PRO A 112 -2.88 6.32 -11.43
CA PRO A 112 -2.92 7.15 -12.64
C PRO A 112 -4.09 8.13 -12.64
N LEU A 113 -5.24 7.75 -12.07
CA LEU A 113 -6.45 8.58 -12.03
C LEU A 113 -6.54 9.45 -10.78
N GLY A 114 -5.48 9.46 -9.97
CA GLY A 114 -5.52 10.06 -8.64
C GLY A 114 -6.43 9.31 -7.69
N ASN A 115 -6.89 10.00 -6.64
CA ASN A 115 -7.81 9.45 -5.64
C ASN A 115 -8.87 10.49 -5.31
N HIS A 116 -10.13 10.08 -5.34
CA HIS A 116 -11.26 10.91 -4.92
C HIS A 116 -11.64 10.53 -3.50
N ASP A 117 -11.36 11.45 -2.58
CA ASP A 117 -11.65 11.27 -1.17
C ASP A 117 -12.98 11.93 -0.82
N TYR A 118 -14.01 11.09 -0.69
CA TYR A 118 -15.37 11.50 -0.31
C TYR A 118 -15.54 11.62 1.22
N TYR A 119 -14.56 11.19 2.00
CA TYR A 119 -14.63 11.17 3.47
C TYR A 119 -13.91 12.36 4.12
N GLU A 120 -12.84 12.85 3.49
CA GLU A 120 -12.07 13.99 4.03
C GLU A 120 -12.79 15.35 3.85
N ALA A 121 -13.76 15.45 2.93
CA ALA A 121 -14.37 16.73 2.56
C ALA A 121 -15.20 17.38 3.68
N ARG A 122 -15.60 16.64 4.74
CA ARG A 122 -16.38 17.05 5.92
C ARG A 122 -17.67 17.87 5.65
N GLU A 123 -18.00 18.14 4.40
CA GLU A 123 -19.22 18.78 3.90
C GLU A 123 -19.91 17.83 2.90
N PRO A 124 -21.22 17.55 3.07
CA PRO A 124 -21.98 16.76 2.12
C PRO A 124 -21.88 17.32 0.69
N GLY A 125 -21.53 16.47 -0.28
CA GLY A 125 -21.49 16.81 -1.70
C GLY A 125 -20.14 17.36 -2.21
N ARG A 126 -19.15 17.59 -1.34
CA ARG A 126 -17.78 17.92 -1.77
C ARG A 126 -16.89 16.68 -1.85
N VAL A 127 -15.95 16.68 -2.79
CA VAL A 127 -15.00 15.57 -3.01
C VAL A 127 -13.60 16.16 -3.04
N PHE A 128 -12.71 15.65 -2.19
CA PHE A 128 -11.31 16.06 -2.23
C PHE A 128 -10.56 15.21 -3.27
N LYS A 129 -10.38 15.78 -4.46
CA LYS A 129 -9.68 15.11 -5.57
C LYS A 129 -8.18 15.29 -5.42
N LYS A 130 -7.48 14.20 -5.12
CA LYS A 130 -6.02 14.12 -5.15
C LYS A 130 -5.58 13.78 -6.57
N ALA A 131 -4.58 14.49 -7.08
CA ALA A 131 -4.01 14.22 -8.39
C ALA A 131 -3.33 12.84 -8.44
N GLU A 132 -2.92 12.45 -9.64
CA GLU A 132 -2.07 11.30 -9.88
C GLU A 132 -0.90 11.25 -8.89
N SER A 133 -0.62 10.05 -8.35
CA SER A 133 0.50 9.86 -7.43
C SER A 133 1.20 8.54 -7.66
N TRP A 134 2.48 8.50 -7.32
CA TRP A 134 3.28 7.28 -7.38
C TRP A 134 4.21 7.19 -6.18
N SER A 135 4.57 5.96 -5.85
CA SER A 135 5.60 5.67 -4.87
C SER A 135 6.50 4.58 -5.41
N ALA A 136 7.77 4.68 -5.06
CA ALA A 136 8.71 3.59 -5.21
C ALA A 136 9.47 3.44 -3.89
N TRP A 137 9.79 2.22 -3.52
CA TRP A 137 10.64 1.92 -2.39
C TRP A 137 11.60 0.80 -2.75
N THR A 138 12.78 0.83 -2.14
CA THR A 138 13.79 -0.21 -2.24
C THR A 138 14.33 -0.52 -0.86
N LYS A 139 14.67 -1.78 -0.63
CA LYS A 139 15.25 -2.31 0.59
C LYS A 139 16.42 -3.20 0.24
N LEU A 140 17.53 -3.05 0.94
CA LEU A 140 18.72 -3.88 0.81
C LEU A 140 19.15 -4.30 2.22
N GLY A 141 19.25 -5.60 2.46
CA GLY A 141 19.66 -6.16 3.74
C GLY A 141 20.82 -7.12 3.58
N THR A 142 21.79 -7.05 4.49
CA THR A 142 22.88 -8.05 4.58
C THR A 142 22.49 -9.23 5.47
N ASP A 143 23.29 -10.30 5.46
CA ASP A 143 23.06 -11.50 6.29
C ASP A 143 22.88 -11.19 7.79
N PRO A 144 21.67 -11.37 8.37
CA PRO A 144 21.40 -11.08 9.77
C PRO A 144 22.05 -12.06 10.76
N ARG A 145 22.68 -13.14 10.27
CA ARG A 145 23.40 -14.11 11.08
C ARG A 145 24.83 -13.65 11.41
N LYS A 146 25.36 -12.68 10.68
CA LYS A 146 26.69 -12.11 10.93
C LYS A 146 26.66 -11.18 12.15
N MET A 147 27.82 -10.98 12.77
CA MET A 147 27.97 -10.10 13.94
C MET A 147 27.46 -8.69 13.67
N VAL A 148 27.66 -8.18 12.45
CA VAL A 148 27.12 -6.92 11.99
C VAL A 148 26.28 -7.19 10.75
N SER A 149 25.05 -6.71 10.76
CA SER A 149 24.20 -6.65 9.58
C SER A 149 23.53 -5.30 9.47
N VAL A 150 23.23 -4.89 8.24
CA VAL A 150 22.64 -3.58 7.94
C VAL A 150 21.47 -3.80 7.01
N ASN A 151 20.35 -3.14 7.33
CA ASN A 151 19.22 -2.97 6.42
C ASN A 151 19.13 -1.50 6.01
N LEU A 152 19.05 -1.27 4.71
CA LEU A 152 18.85 0.03 4.10
C LEU A 152 17.47 0.06 3.48
N MET A 153 16.81 1.21 3.57
CA MET A 153 15.54 1.48 2.92
C MET A 153 15.61 2.86 2.26
N TYR A 154 15.09 2.96 1.06
CA TYR A 154 14.79 4.24 0.45
C TYR A 154 13.35 4.20 -0.07
N LYS A 155 12.59 5.25 0.21
CA LYS A 155 11.22 5.44 -0.28
C LYS A 155 11.13 6.80 -0.93
N TYR A 156 10.51 6.83 -2.08
CA TYR A 156 10.12 8.01 -2.83
C TYR A 156 8.61 8.01 -2.98
N TRP A 157 7.98 9.16 -2.81
CA TRP A 157 6.59 9.39 -3.18
C TRP A 157 6.51 10.74 -3.89
N GLY A 158 5.72 10.80 -4.96
CA GLY A 158 5.47 12.00 -5.73
C GLY A 158 4.02 12.08 -6.18
N ASN A 159 3.57 13.28 -6.50
CA ASN A 159 2.28 13.52 -7.14
C ASN A 159 2.39 14.53 -8.29
N ASN A 160 1.38 14.51 -9.15
CA ASN A 160 1.24 15.40 -10.29
C ASN A 160 0.34 16.62 -9.95
N THR A 161 0.50 17.21 -8.77
CA THR A 161 -0.18 18.47 -8.44
C THR A 161 0.68 19.65 -8.88
N ASN A 162 0.08 20.84 -9.10
CA ASN A 162 0.81 22.07 -9.42
C ASN A 162 1.90 22.45 -8.40
N LEU A 163 1.81 21.88 -7.19
CA LEU A 163 2.77 22.10 -6.11
C LEU A 163 3.94 21.10 -6.12
N GLY A 164 3.89 20.05 -6.94
CA GLY A 164 4.97 19.06 -7.07
C GLY A 164 5.41 18.50 -5.71
N MET A 165 4.48 17.89 -4.97
CA MET A 165 4.76 17.39 -3.64
C MET A 165 5.62 16.13 -3.74
N ILE A 166 6.75 16.13 -3.03
CA ILE A 166 7.70 15.03 -3.07
C ILE A 166 8.08 14.67 -1.64
N TRP A 167 8.08 13.36 -1.36
CA TRP A 167 8.52 12.81 -0.10
C TRP A 167 9.65 11.80 -0.32
N HIS A 168 10.78 12.02 0.34
CA HIS A 168 11.85 11.06 0.46
C HIS A 168 11.95 10.55 1.89
N THR A 169 12.09 9.23 2.05
CA THR A 169 12.48 8.60 3.31
C THR A 169 13.74 7.78 3.07
N ILE A 170 14.77 7.98 3.88
CA ILE A 170 15.95 7.11 3.95
C ILE A 170 15.93 6.43 5.32
N GLY A 171 16.04 5.11 5.33
CA GLY A 171 16.12 4.28 6.52
C GLY A 171 17.44 3.53 6.58
N VAL A 172 18.09 3.54 7.74
CA VAL A 172 19.29 2.74 8.03
C VAL A 172 19.05 2.01 9.34
N ALA A 173 19.12 0.69 9.29
CA ALA A 173 18.87 -0.17 10.44
C ALA A 173 20.04 -1.15 10.64
N PRO A 174 21.11 -0.72 11.33
CA PRO A 174 22.20 -1.61 11.71
C PRO A 174 21.78 -2.50 12.87
N LEU A 175 22.33 -3.72 12.85
CA LEU A 175 22.09 -4.75 13.83
C LEU A 175 23.43 -5.37 14.23
N ILE A 176 23.75 -5.26 15.51
CA ILE A 176 24.94 -5.84 16.12
C ILE A 176 24.51 -7.03 16.96
N ARG A 177 25.03 -8.21 16.63
CA ARG A 177 24.78 -9.46 17.34
C ARG A 177 26.06 -9.89 18.05
N ILE A 178 26.01 -9.95 19.38
CA ILE A 178 27.10 -10.44 20.21
C ILE A 178 26.73 -11.86 20.64
N GLN A 179 27.35 -12.84 19.97
CA GLN A 179 27.03 -14.26 20.10
C GLN A 179 25.54 -14.57 19.87
N SER A 180 25.02 -15.66 20.44
CA SER A 180 23.61 -16.05 20.36
C SER A 180 22.74 -15.48 21.48
N ARG A 181 23.32 -14.68 22.39
CA ARG A 181 22.66 -14.26 23.64
C ARG A 181 22.25 -12.78 23.66
N PHE A 182 22.85 -11.95 22.81
CA PHE A 182 22.61 -10.51 22.82
C PHE A 182 22.56 -9.92 21.40
N GLN A 183 21.58 -9.05 21.18
CA GLN A 183 21.38 -8.36 19.91
C GLN A 183 20.96 -6.91 20.18
N LEU A 184 21.62 -5.97 19.51
CA LEU A 184 21.38 -4.54 19.59
C LEU A 184 21.04 -4.04 18.18
N GLY A 185 19.83 -3.52 18.00
CA GLY A 185 19.37 -2.98 16.73
C GLY A 185 19.02 -1.51 16.84
N PHE A 186 19.36 -0.73 15.81
CA PHE A 186 18.92 0.65 15.66
C PHE A 186 18.01 0.77 14.44
N ASN A 187 17.09 1.73 14.46
CA ASN A 187 16.31 2.12 13.29
C ASN A 187 16.39 3.64 13.15
N LEU A 188 17.13 4.11 12.16
CA LEU A 188 17.31 5.52 11.89
C LEU A 188 16.53 5.86 10.62
N PHE A 189 15.66 6.86 10.70
CA PHE A 189 14.88 7.35 9.56
C PHE A 189 15.14 8.84 9.36
N TYR A 190 15.33 9.24 8.11
CA TYR A 190 15.34 10.61 7.67
C TYR A 190 14.21 10.83 6.67
N ASP A 191 13.28 11.71 7.01
CA ASP A 191 12.15 12.08 6.18
C ASP A 191 12.29 13.52 5.71
N LYS A 192 12.16 13.72 4.39
CA LYS A 192 12.14 15.04 3.77
C LYS A 192 10.89 15.18 2.92
N PHE A 193 10.01 16.09 3.31
CA PHE A 193 8.78 16.41 2.60
C PHE A 193 8.86 17.83 2.03
N ASN A 194 8.71 17.95 0.72
CA ASN A 194 8.72 19.24 0.02
C ASN A 194 7.30 19.61 -0.42
N ASN A 195 6.98 20.91 -0.34
CA ASN A 195 5.75 21.53 -0.86
C ASN A 195 4.45 21.01 -0.20
N SER A 196 4.50 20.74 1.10
CA SER A 196 3.33 20.27 1.87
C SER A 196 2.18 21.26 1.84
N ILE A 197 0.97 20.80 1.52
CA ILE A 197 -0.26 21.58 1.69
C ILE A 197 -0.72 21.39 3.14
N GLY A 198 -0.69 22.48 3.92
CA GLY A 198 -1.43 22.58 5.17
C GLY A 198 -2.81 23.18 4.90
N HIS A 199 -3.83 22.76 5.64
CA HIS A 199 -5.13 23.42 5.61
C HIS A 199 -5.04 24.71 6.44
N VAL A 200 -5.05 25.88 5.79
CA VAL A 200 -5.01 27.17 6.50
C VAL A 200 -6.30 27.97 6.31
N TYR A 201 -6.85 28.11 5.09
CA TYR A 201 -8.10 28.84 4.85
C TYR A 201 -8.92 28.29 3.67
N THR A 202 -10.25 28.33 3.80
CA THR A 202 -11.21 28.05 2.72
C THR A 202 -11.29 29.26 1.79
N ILE A 203 -10.89 29.09 0.53
CA ILE A 203 -11.20 30.07 -0.52
C ILE A 203 -12.45 29.55 -1.22
N ASN A 204 -13.54 30.31 -1.15
CA ASN A 204 -14.73 30.03 -1.95
C ASN A 204 -14.39 30.29 -3.41
N ASP A 205 -14.04 29.25 -4.15
CA ASP A 205 -14.04 29.32 -5.60
C ASP A 205 -15.48 29.16 -6.08
N SER A 206 -15.95 30.17 -6.82
CA SER A 206 -17.29 30.13 -7.43
C SER A 206 -17.21 29.22 -8.65
N ILE A 207 -18.16 28.28 -8.73
CA ILE A 207 -18.33 27.25 -9.77
C ILE A 207 -18.10 27.81 -11.18
#